data_AF-A0ABD3CSJ0-F1
#
_entry.id   AF-A0ABD3CSJ0-F1
#
_cell.length_a   1.000
_cell.length_b   1.000
_cell.length_c   1.000
_cell.angle_alpha   90.00
_cell.angle_beta   90.00
_cell.angle_gamma   90.00
#
_symmetry.space_group_name_H-M   'P 1'
#
loop_
_entity.id
_entity.type
_entity.pdbx_description
1 polymer ?
#
loop_
_entity_poly.entity_id
_entity_poly.type
_entity_poly.pdbx_seq_one_letter_code
_entity_poly.pdbx_strand_id
1 'polypeptide(L)'
;MDITTTIETPSGVEYRNLDTDQQTTITNPPPLANACERQTRHCLGNADPGEFTLSASPCIVLHILSSYNLEPQDLAMLEVTCSFFRRPAQYSSHDFELSLSELAAYYMCQMRAIFRSMSDEQKQELKKTCGGSWKLVLRFLLAGEKGTRREKAQAVAGPGHSIVVNARGQVYSFGSNNTGQLGHGTTDDESKPRLIRSLQGIRIIQASVGDGQTMLVSDAGKVYAFGKSCFGDAEKFVTTPKLVEGSLNDIFVVQVTIGHCLIAVLSREGKVYTFFWGNENKHGHATEPNDYEPRPLLGALENLPVVQIAAGFCFLLALVCQPSGMSVYSVGCGLGGKLGHGTYDNENQPRLIEHFQTLNLEPIAIAAGDWHSVVLGKDGRVCTWGWASHGCLGHGNEVDSEQLNPKVIEALSDVKAVHVAAGVYTTFVVSENGDAYSFGSDESSSLGDEQENVRQMWTPELVTSIKQANEKVIRISASNCSASNAHTLALTQSGKVYAFGVGENGQLGVQLAADQTKRAKPERVIIDLA
;
A
#
# COMPACT_ATOMS: atom_id res chain seq x y z
N MET A 1 17.53 -28.48 59.15
CA MET A 1 16.79 -27.36 59.73
C MET A 1 15.92 -26.80 58.63
N ASP A 2 14.63 -26.81 58.88
CA ASP A 2 13.54 -26.48 57.97
C ASP A 2 13.69 -25.10 57.31
N ILE A 3 13.29 -24.98 56.03
CA ILE A 3 12.02 -24.35 55.61
C ILE A 3 11.88 -24.49 54.09
N THR A 4 10.68 -24.87 53.71
CA THR A 4 10.07 -25.14 52.40
C THR A 4 10.15 -24.01 51.36
N THR A 5 10.52 -24.37 50.14
CA THR A 5 10.33 -23.62 48.89
C THR A 5 9.12 -24.16 48.12
N THR A 6 8.20 -23.29 47.72
CA THR A 6 7.21 -23.57 46.66
C THR A 6 7.24 -22.44 45.64
N ILE A 7 7.42 -22.85 44.39
CA ILE A 7 7.37 -22.03 43.17
C ILE A 7 5.94 -22.17 42.65
N GLU A 8 5.18 -21.07 42.57
CA GLU A 8 3.88 -21.04 41.89
C GLU A 8 4.05 -20.52 40.46
N THR A 9 3.64 -21.36 39.51
CA THR A 9 3.41 -21.05 38.10
C THR A 9 2.01 -20.48 37.92
N PRO A 10 1.80 -19.41 37.10
CA PRO A 10 0.44 -18.98 36.77
C PRO A 10 -0.19 -19.95 35.76
N SER A 11 -1.32 -20.51 36.17
CA SER A 11 -2.13 -21.51 35.48
C SER A 11 -2.86 -20.95 34.25
N GLY A 12 -2.95 -21.79 33.23
CA GLY A 12 -3.65 -21.52 31.98
C GLY A 12 -5.14 -21.33 32.17
N VAL A 13 -5.71 -20.44 31.35
CA VAL A 13 -7.15 -20.22 31.25
C VAL A 13 -7.76 -21.36 30.45
N GLU A 14 -8.48 -22.26 31.14
CA GLU A 14 -9.39 -23.23 30.51
C GLU A 14 -10.67 -22.52 30.04
N TYR A 15 -10.93 -22.56 28.73
CA TYR A 15 -12.23 -22.20 28.18
C TYR A 15 -13.21 -23.38 28.36
N ARG A 16 -14.17 -23.24 29.28
CA ARG A 16 -15.28 -24.20 29.40
C ARG A 16 -16.34 -23.92 28.34
N ASN A 17 -16.66 -24.94 27.55
CA ASN A 17 -17.87 -25.00 26.73
C ASN A 17 -19.09 -25.03 27.66
N LEU A 18 -20.11 -24.20 27.37
CA LEU A 18 -21.41 -24.29 28.04
C LEU A 18 -22.22 -25.41 27.39
N ASP A 19 -22.53 -26.44 28.19
CA ASP A 19 -23.41 -27.53 27.81
C ASP A 19 -24.83 -27.04 27.52
N THR A 20 -25.35 -27.47 26.36
CA THR A 20 -26.78 -27.49 26.03
C THR A 20 -27.50 -28.51 26.89
N ASP A 21 -28.17 -28.07 27.95
CA ASP A 21 -29.53 -28.52 28.33
C ASP A 21 -29.88 -28.00 29.73
N GLN A 22 -30.75 -26.99 29.80
CA GLN A 22 -31.64 -26.79 30.94
C GLN A 22 -32.76 -25.82 30.55
N GLN A 23 -33.95 -26.38 30.30
CA GLN A 23 -35.21 -25.63 30.28
C GLN A 23 -35.39 -24.94 31.64
N THR A 24 -35.26 -23.62 31.68
CA THR A 24 -35.67 -22.79 32.82
C THR A 24 -36.81 -21.87 32.39
N THR A 25 -37.97 -22.10 32.99
CA THR A 25 -39.16 -21.24 32.94
C THR A 25 -38.82 -19.81 33.32
N ILE A 26 -39.00 -18.88 32.38
CA ILE A 26 -38.79 -17.44 32.60
C ILE A 26 -40.02 -16.87 33.32
N THR A 27 -39.85 -16.46 34.58
CA THR A 27 -40.75 -15.53 35.26
C THR A 27 -40.34 -14.10 34.91
N ASN A 28 -41.30 -13.28 34.46
CA ASN A 28 -41.08 -11.90 34.02
C ASN A 28 -40.49 -11.01 35.14
N PRO A 29 -39.45 -10.18 34.87
CA PRO A 29 -39.05 -9.10 35.78
C PRO A 29 -40.00 -7.88 35.63
N PRO A 30 -40.10 -7.02 36.66
CA PRO A 30 -40.98 -5.86 36.63
C PRO A 30 -40.46 -4.77 35.68
N PRO A 31 -41.34 -3.94 35.09
CA PRO A 31 -40.96 -2.99 34.05
C PRO A 31 -40.13 -1.83 34.62
N LEU A 32 -38.99 -1.57 33.98
CA LEU A 32 -38.16 -0.37 34.19
C LEU A 32 -38.95 0.87 33.76
N ALA A 33 -39.27 1.73 34.73
CA ALA A 33 -39.81 3.07 34.51
C ALA A 33 -38.68 3.99 34.03
N ASN A 34 -38.53 4.09 32.71
CA ASN A 34 -38.13 5.27 31.92
C ASN A 34 -37.80 4.79 30.50
N ALA A 35 -38.85 4.47 29.75
CA ALA A 35 -38.76 4.23 28.32
C ALA A 35 -38.53 5.59 27.63
N CYS A 36 -37.39 5.73 26.95
CA CYS A 36 -37.20 6.77 25.95
C CYS A 36 -38.35 6.65 24.92
N GLU A 37 -39.23 7.65 24.83
CA GLU A 37 -40.33 7.67 23.86
C GLU A 37 -39.76 7.56 22.44
N ARG A 38 -39.89 6.37 21.84
CA ARG A 38 -39.54 6.14 20.43
C ARG A 38 -40.51 6.94 19.58
N GLN A 39 -40.00 7.92 18.82
CA GLN A 39 -40.80 8.61 17.81
C GLN A 39 -41.30 7.61 16.76
N THR A 40 -42.60 7.34 16.78
CA THR A 40 -43.31 6.55 15.76
C THR A 40 -43.45 7.40 14.50
N ARG A 41 -42.90 6.92 13.37
CA ARG A 41 -43.07 7.57 12.06
C ARG A 41 -44.01 6.74 11.19
N HIS A 42 -44.99 7.41 10.58
CA HIS A 42 -45.96 6.80 9.68
C HIS A 42 -45.36 6.62 8.28
N CYS A 43 -45.49 5.43 7.70
CA CYS A 43 -45.08 5.14 6.33
C CYS A 43 -46.29 5.16 5.40
N LEU A 44 -46.16 5.91 4.29
CA LEU A 44 -47.01 5.98 3.10
C LEU A 44 -48.31 5.14 3.13
N GLY A 45 -49.42 5.79 3.50
CA GLY A 45 -50.78 5.37 3.14
C GLY A 45 -51.53 4.48 4.12
N ASN A 46 -50.96 4.13 5.29
CA ASN A 46 -51.68 3.36 6.30
C ASN A 46 -51.76 4.11 7.64
N ALA A 47 -52.96 4.14 8.23
CA ALA A 47 -53.27 4.95 9.42
C ALA A 47 -52.78 4.33 10.74
N ASP A 48 -52.46 3.03 10.74
CA ASP A 48 -51.89 2.34 11.90
C ASP A 48 -50.37 2.55 11.98
N PRO A 49 -49.78 2.78 13.17
CA PRO A 49 -48.35 2.85 13.35
C PRO A 49 -47.72 1.49 13.04
N GLY A 50 -47.23 1.33 11.81
CA GLY A 50 -46.57 0.10 11.38
C GLY A 50 -45.12 0.07 11.85
N GLU A 51 -44.81 -0.78 12.83
CA GLU A 51 -43.44 -1.24 13.04
C GLU A 51 -43.05 -2.13 11.85
N PHE A 52 -42.10 -1.69 11.02
CA PHE A 52 -41.48 -2.59 10.04
C PHE A 52 -40.48 -3.46 10.78
N THR A 53 -40.83 -4.72 11.02
CA THR A 53 -39.86 -5.69 11.52
C THR A 53 -38.79 -5.89 10.44
N LEU A 54 -37.50 -5.80 10.79
CA LEU A 54 -36.40 -6.02 9.84
C LEU A 54 -36.50 -7.40 9.15
N SER A 55 -37.20 -8.35 9.77
CA SER A 55 -37.56 -9.65 9.19
C SER A 55 -38.55 -9.60 8.02
N ALA A 56 -39.37 -8.55 7.91
CA ALA A 56 -40.40 -8.44 6.88
C ALA A 56 -39.82 -8.17 5.49
N SER A 57 -38.61 -7.59 5.40
CA SER A 57 -37.95 -7.37 4.11
C SER A 57 -36.42 -7.46 4.22
N PRO A 58 -35.85 -8.68 4.22
CA PRO A 58 -34.40 -8.89 4.23
C PRO A 58 -33.67 -8.21 3.05
N CYS A 59 -34.33 -8.06 1.90
CA CYS A 59 -33.77 -7.39 0.72
C CYS A 59 -33.44 -5.90 0.97
N ILE A 60 -34.31 -5.17 1.68
CA ILE A 60 -34.07 -3.77 2.00
C ILE A 60 -32.88 -3.65 2.96
N VAL A 61 -32.82 -4.54 3.95
CA VAL A 61 -31.70 -4.58 4.90
C VAL A 61 -30.40 -4.90 4.18
N LEU A 62 -30.39 -5.90 3.31
CA LEU A 62 -29.24 -6.26 2.48
C LEU A 62 -28.78 -5.08 1.59
N HIS A 63 -29.71 -4.37 0.97
CA HIS A 63 -29.40 -3.18 0.19
C HIS A 63 -28.75 -2.08 1.06
N ILE A 64 -29.28 -1.83 2.25
CA ILE A 64 -28.68 -0.87 3.20
C ILE A 64 -27.25 -1.31 3.56
N LEU A 65 -27.07 -2.57 3.96
CA LEU A 65 -25.76 -3.09 4.37
C LEU A 65 -24.73 -3.03 3.24
N SER A 66 -25.14 -3.26 2.00
CA SER A 66 -24.25 -3.27 0.84
C SER A 66 -24.01 -1.90 0.21
N SER A 67 -24.91 -0.93 0.43
CA SER A 67 -24.84 0.39 -0.25
C SER A 67 -24.19 1.50 0.58
N TYR A 68 -24.09 1.33 1.91
CA TYR A 68 -23.66 2.40 2.82
C TYR A 68 -22.16 2.39 3.19
N ASN A 69 -21.28 1.82 2.35
CA ASN A 69 -19.81 1.81 2.57
C ASN A 69 -19.38 1.34 3.98
N LEU A 70 -20.13 0.39 4.57
CA LEU A 70 -19.80 -0.20 5.86
C LEU A 70 -18.46 -0.93 5.80
N GLU A 71 -17.63 -0.81 6.84
CA GLU A 71 -16.40 -1.59 6.91
C GLU A 71 -16.73 -3.05 7.28
N PRO A 72 -15.87 -4.02 6.90
CA PRO A 72 -16.04 -5.42 7.27
C PRO A 72 -16.18 -5.64 8.79
N GLN A 73 -15.56 -4.77 9.58
CA GLN A 73 -15.66 -4.76 11.04
C GLN A 73 -17.07 -4.39 11.50
N ASP A 74 -17.72 -3.42 10.86
CA ASP A 74 -19.10 -3.03 11.17
C ASP A 74 -20.06 -4.19 10.90
N LEU A 75 -19.88 -4.89 9.77
CA LEU A 75 -20.68 -6.06 9.42
C LEU A 75 -20.51 -7.20 10.43
N ALA A 76 -19.28 -7.40 10.96
CA ALA A 76 -19.03 -8.37 12.01
C ALA A 76 -19.66 -7.95 13.36
N MET A 77 -19.59 -6.66 13.71
CA MET A 77 -20.19 -6.13 14.94
C MET A 77 -21.72 -6.22 14.91
N LEU A 78 -22.35 -6.09 13.75
CA LEU A 78 -23.79 -6.32 13.59
C LEU A 78 -24.21 -7.74 13.94
N GLU A 79 -23.41 -8.75 13.56
CA GLU A 79 -23.67 -10.14 13.96
C GLU A 79 -23.49 -10.35 15.47
N VAL A 80 -22.48 -9.72 16.07
CA VAL A 80 -22.26 -9.83 17.53
C VAL A 80 -23.42 -9.21 18.30
N THR A 81 -23.87 -8.03 17.87
CA THR A 81 -24.90 -7.25 18.55
C THR A 81 -26.33 -7.76 18.32
N CYS A 82 -26.62 -8.40 17.18
CA CYS A 82 -27.96 -8.87 16.88
C CYS A 82 -27.98 -10.22 16.13
N SER A 83 -28.68 -11.19 16.73
CA SER A 83 -28.83 -12.55 16.18
C SER A 83 -29.57 -12.59 14.85
N PHE A 84 -30.33 -11.55 14.50
CA PHE A 84 -31.00 -11.41 13.21
C PHE A 84 -30.01 -11.52 12.05
N PHE A 85 -28.86 -10.83 12.13
CA PHE A 85 -27.87 -10.82 11.05
C PHE A 85 -27.11 -12.14 10.90
N ARG A 86 -27.14 -13.01 11.92
CA ARG A 86 -26.53 -14.36 11.87
C ARG A 86 -27.35 -15.37 11.10
N ARG A 87 -28.65 -15.11 10.89
CA ARG A 87 -29.54 -16.08 10.24
C ARG A 87 -29.23 -16.16 8.75
N PRO A 88 -29.32 -17.36 8.15
CA PRO A 88 -29.23 -17.51 6.71
C PRO A 88 -30.26 -16.62 6.02
N ALA A 89 -29.82 -15.91 4.99
CA ALA A 89 -30.75 -15.12 4.20
C ALA A 89 -31.61 -16.06 3.36
N GLN A 90 -32.81 -16.39 3.83
CA GLN A 90 -33.74 -17.29 3.15
C GLN A 90 -34.26 -16.63 1.85
N TYR A 91 -33.50 -16.73 0.77
CA TYR A 91 -33.91 -16.33 -0.58
C TYR A 91 -34.21 -17.55 -1.42
N SER A 92 -35.38 -17.56 -2.06
CA SER A 92 -35.85 -18.64 -2.93
C SER A 92 -35.22 -18.56 -4.32
N SER A 93 -33.92 -18.85 -4.41
CA SER A 93 -33.27 -19.43 -5.60
C SER A 93 -31.75 -19.54 -5.37
N HIS A 94 -31.27 -20.78 -5.23
CA HIS A 94 -29.86 -21.25 -5.24
C HIS A 94 -28.97 -20.85 -4.03
N ASP A 95 -28.73 -21.86 -3.19
CA ASP A 95 -27.49 -22.20 -2.47
C ASP A 95 -26.65 -21.08 -1.85
N PHE A 96 -27.24 -20.26 -0.98
CA PHE A 96 -26.44 -19.50 0.00
C PHE A 96 -27.00 -19.68 1.42
N GLU A 97 -26.44 -20.63 2.16
CA GLU A 97 -26.54 -20.72 3.64
C GLU A 97 -25.81 -19.57 4.37
N LEU A 98 -25.50 -18.47 3.67
CA LEU A 98 -24.75 -17.35 4.20
C LEU A 98 -25.60 -16.47 5.11
N SER A 99 -24.99 -15.95 6.17
CA SER A 99 -25.57 -14.88 7.00
C SER A 99 -25.83 -13.63 6.16
N LEU A 100 -26.78 -12.79 6.58
CA LEU A 100 -27.13 -11.57 5.83
C LEU A 100 -25.93 -10.63 5.64
N SER A 101 -25.04 -10.56 6.64
CA SER A 101 -23.79 -9.79 6.64
C SER A 101 -22.70 -10.41 5.76
N GLU A 102 -22.56 -11.74 5.72
CA GLU A 102 -21.66 -12.41 4.77
C GLU A 102 -22.13 -12.20 3.32
N LEU A 103 -23.44 -12.26 3.10
CA LEU A 103 -24.03 -11.99 1.80
C LEU A 103 -23.82 -10.52 1.39
N ALA A 104 -24.03 -9.57 2.31
CA ALA A 104 -23.74 -8.15 2.06
C ALA A 104 -22.27 -7.94 1.67
N ALA A 105 -21.33 -8.55 2.41
CA ALA A 105 -19.92 -8.48 2.10
C ALA A 105 -19.60 -9.08 0.71
N TYR A 106 -20.21 -10.21 0.36
CA TYR A 106 -20.07 -10.81 -0.96
C TYR A 106 -20.58 -9.90 -2.08
N TYR A 107 -21.74 -9.26 -1.91
CA TYR A 107 -22.25 -8.27 -2.87
C TYR A 107 -21.29 -7.08 -3.01
N MET A 108 -20.76 -6.56 -1.90
CA MET A 108 -19.77 -5.48 -1.94
C MET A 108 -18.47 -5.90 -2.66
N CYS A 109 -18.05 -7.15 -2.53
CA CYS A 109 -16.96 -7.71 -3.34
C CYS A 109 -17.33 -7.74 -4.84
N GLN A 110 -18.54 -8.18 -5.21
CA GLN A 110 -19.00 -8.24 -6.60
C GLN A 110 -19.09 -6.88 -7.30
N MET A 111 -19.29 -5.80 -6.55
CA MET A 111 -19.26 -4.43 -7.11
C MET A 111 -17.88 -4.03 -7.62
N ARG A 112 -16.81 -4.72 -7.17
CA ARG A 112 -15.43 -4.43 -7.57
C ARG A 112 -15.06 -5.21 -8.81
N ALA A 113 -14.62 -4.51 -9.85
CA ALA A 113 -14.36 -5.15 -11.15
C ALA A 113 -13.28 -6.25 -11.10
N ILE A 114 -12.26 -6.12 -10.24
CA ILE A 114 -11.22 -7.16 -10.07
C ILE A 114 -11.87 -8.48 -9.61
N PHE A 115 -12.67 -8.43 -8.54
CA PHE A 115 -13.34 -9.61 -8.00
C PHE A 115 -14.45 -10.13 -8.91
N ARG A 116 -15.20 -9.23 -9.56
CA ARG A 116 -16.24 -9.59 -10.54
C ARG A 116 -15.70 -10.39 -11.72
N SER A 117 -14.47 -10.10 -12.14
CA SER A 117 -13.79 -10.79 -13.26
C SER A 117 -13.19 -12.16 -12.90
N MET A 118 -13.22 -12.57 -11.64
CA MET A 118 -12.71 -13.87 -11.21
C MET A 118 -13.70 -14.99 -11.53
N SER A 119 -13.19 -16.18 -11.82
CA SER A 119 -14.00 -17.41 -11.85
C SER A 119 -14.48 -17.76 -10.44
N ASP A 120 -15.50 -18.61 -10.32
CA ASP A 120 -16.02 -18.98 -9.01
C ASP A 120 -15.00 -19.81 -8.20
N GLU A 121 -14.17 -20.62 -8.85
CA GLU A 121 -13.06 -21.34 -8.21
C GLU A 121 -12.05 -20.35 -7.62
N GLN A 122 -11.67 -19.30 -8.37
CA GLN A 122 -10.76 -18.26 -7.91
C GLN A 122 -11.33 -17.48 -6.72
N LYS A 123 -12.64 -17.20 -6.72
CA LYS A 123 -13.32 -16.54 -5.60
C LYS A 123 -13.30 -17.41 -4.34
N GLN A 124 -13.54 -18.71 -4.47
CA GLN A 124 -13.51 -19.64 -3.32
C GLN A 124 -12.09 -19.82 -2.79
N GLU A 125 -11.08 -19.89 -3.66
CA GLU A 125 -9.68 -19.96 -3.23
C GLU A 125 -9.26 -18.68 -2.50
N LEU A 126 -9.63 -17.50 -3.02
CA LEU A 126 -9.38 -16.24 -2.33
C LEU A 126 -10.09 -16.16 -0.98
N LYS A 127 -11.32 -16.69 -0.89
CA LYS A 127 -12.04 -16.80 0.38
C LYS A 127 -11.26 -17.66 1.36
N LYS A 128 -10.73 -18.80 0.93
CA LYS A 128 -9.94 -19.72 1.75
C LYS A 128 -8.65 -19.04 2.24
N THR A 129 -7.89 -18.38 1.37
CA THR A 129 -6.64 -17.69 1.76
C THR A 129 -6.89 -16.52 2.71
N CYS A 130 -8.02 -15.83 2.58
CA CYS A 130 -8.41 -14.76 3.50
C CYS A 130 -8.95 -15.26 4.86
N GLY A 131 -9.07 -16.57 5.09
CA GLY A 131 -9.57 -17.14 6.35
C GLY A 131 -11.04 -17.59 6.35
N GLY A 132 -11.65 -17.79 5.18
CA GLY A 132 -12.95 -18.45 5.02
C GLY A 132 -14.18 -17.55 5.08
N SER A 133 -14.03 -16.23 5.09
CA SER A 133 -15.14 -15.26 5.22
C SER A 133 -15.12 -14.21 4.10
N TRP A 134 -16.29 -13.88 3.55
CA TRP A 134 -16.42 -12.81 2.56
C TRP A 134 -16.15 -11.42 3.15
N LYS A 135 -16.36 -11.23 4.46
CA LYS A 135 -15.95 -10.01 5.16
C LYS A 135 -14.43 -9.84 5.12
N LEU A 136 -13.68 -10.93 5.27
CA LEU A 136 -12.21 -10.90 5.18
C LEU A 136 -11.72 -10.67 3.75
N VAL A 137 -12.39 -11.27 2.75
CA VAL A 137 -12.13 -10.94 1.34
C VAL A 137 -12.41 -9.47 1.05
N LEU A 138 -13.51 -8.92 1.56
CA LEU A 138 -13.84 -7.51 1.42
C LEU A 138 -12.77 -6.62 2.07
N ARG A 139 -12.27 -7.00 3.26
CA ARG A 139 -11.15 -6.33 3.95
C ARG A 139 -9.89 -6.31 3.08
N PHE A 140 -9.53 -7.45 2.49
CA PHE A 140 -8.39 -7.57 1.59
C PHE A 140 -8.53 -6.66 0.36
N LEU A 141 -9.69 -6.67 -0.30
CA LEU A 141 -9.95 -5.83 -1.48
C LEU A 141 -9.89 -4.33 -1.13
N LEU A 142 -10.51 -3.92 -0.02
CA LEU A 142 -10.48 -2.54 0.47
C LEU A 142 -9.07 -2.08 0.83
N ALA A 143 -8.27 -2.94 1.47
CA ALA A 143 -6.88 -2.65 1.79
C ALA A 143 -6.04 -2.44 0.51
N GLY A 144 -6.25 -3.28 -0.51
CA GLY A 144 -5.59 -3.10 -1.82
C GLY A 144 -5.99 -1.81 -2.54
N GLU A 145 -7.27 -1.40 -2.45
CA GLU A 145 -7.78 -0.14 -3.01
C GLU A 145 -7.12 1.09 -2.37
N LYS A 146 -6.95 1.08 -1.04
CA LYS A 146 -6.26 2.16 -0.31
C LYS A 146 -4.77 2.26 -0.71
N GLY A 147 -4.09 1.12 -0.90
CA GLY A 147 -2.66 1.05 -1.20
C GLY A 147 -2.29 1.63 -2.57
N THR A 148 -2.93 1.17 -3.65
CA THR A 148 -2.49 1.51 -5.02
C THR A 148 -3.55 1.23 -6.09
N ARG A 149 -4.75 0.76 -5.75
CA ARG A 149 -5.67 0.18 -6.74
C ARG A 149 -6.87 1.08 -7.01
N ARG A 150 -6.74 1.83 -8.12
CA ARG A 150 -7.78 2.46 -8.97
C ARG A 150 -8.26 3.86 -8.58
N GLU A 151 -8.59 4.59 -9.66
CA GLU A 151 -9.33 5.87 -9.74
C GLU A 151 -8.59 7.18 -9.43
N LYS A 152 -7.29 7.16 -9.14
CA LYS A 152 -6.54 8.40 -8.89
C LYS A 152 -5.30 8.50 -9.75
N ALA A 153 -4.98 9.73 -10.15
CA ALA A 153 -3.72 10.01 -10.82
C ALA A 153 -2.54 9.51 -9.96
N GLN A 154 -1.44 9.16 -10.61
CA GLN A 154 -0.19 8.77 -9.97
C GLN A 154 0.95 9.59 -10.57
N ALA A 155 1.88 10.01 -9.73
CA ALA A 155 3.15 10.59 -10.16
C ALA A 155 4.27 9.77 -9.51
N VAL A 156 5.22 9.30 -10.31
CA VAL A 156 6.33 8.46 -9.86
C VAL A 156 7.64 9.07 -10.30
N ALA A 157 8.51 9.35 -9.33
CA ALA A 157 9.88 9.79 -9.53
C ALA A 157 10.80 8.56 -9.54
N GLY A 158 11.57 8.38 -10.61
CA GLY A 158 12.63 7.38 -10.67
C GLY A 158 14.01 8.01 -10.85
N PRO A 159 15.05 7.20 -11.08
CA PRO A 159 16.40 7.69 -11.37
C PRO A 159 16.41 8.53 -12.66
N GLY A 160 16.43 9.86 -12.52
CA GLY A 160 16.56 10.80 -13.62
C GLY A 160 15.36 10.91 -14.57
N HIS A 161 14.22 10.28 -14.28
CA HIS A 161 13.00 10.44 -15.09
C HIS A 161 11.72 10.27 -14.26
N SER A 162 10.61 10.71 -14.84
CA SER A 162 9.31 10.84 -14.19
C SER A 162 8.22 10.23 -15.05
N ILE A 163 7.30 9.52 -14.41
CA ILE A 163 6.10 8.99 -15.02
C ILE A 163 4.88 9.54 -14.30
N VAL A 164 3.91 10.04 -15.07
CA VAL A 164 2.63 10.52 -14.54
C VAL A 164 1.49 9.81 -15.26
N VAL A 165 0.63 9.17 -14.48
CA VAL A 165 -0.57 8.48 -14.96
C VAL A 165 -1.79 9.31 -14.55
N ASN A 166 -2.64 9.71 -15.50
CA ASN A 166 -3.85 10.47 -15.18
C ASN A 166 -5.02 9.57 -14.77
N ALA A 167 -6.16 10.18 -14.37
CA ALA A 167 -7.34 9.43 -13.94
C ALA A 167 -7.93 8.51 -15.02
N ARG A 168 -7.71 8.83 -16.31
CA ARG A 168 -8.10 8.03 -17.47
C ARG A 168 -7.13 6.89 -17.78
N GLY A 169 -6.00 6.82 -17.10
CA GLY A 169 -4.94 5.83 -17.31
C GLY A 169 -4.02 6.14 -18.48
N GLN A 170 -3.98 7.38 -18.96
CA GLN A 170 -3.00 7.83 -19.94
C GLN A 170 -1.69 8.17 -19.24
N VAL A 171 -0.57 7.90 -19.92
CA VAL A 171 0.78 8.01 -19.35
C VAL A 171 1.57 9.11 -20.01
N TYR A 172 2.11 10.00 -19.19
CA TYR A 172 3.06 11.04 -19.56
C TYR A 172 4.43 10.70 -18.98
N SER A 173 5.48 10.89 -19.77
CA SER A 173 6.87 10.67 -19.35
C SER A 173 7.72 11.88 -19.69
N PHE A 174 8.75 12.12 -18.89
CA PHE A 174 9.74 13.20 -19.06
C PHE A 174 10.99 12.92 -18.22
N GLY A 175 12.11 13.54 -18.59
CA GLY A 175 13.43 13.34 -17.98
C GLY A 175 14.43 12.68 -18.93
N SER A 176 15.38 11.96 -18.35
CA SER A 176 16.40 11.22 -19.08
C SER A 176 15.80 10.06 -19.88
N ASN A 177 16.33 9.82 -21.08
CA ASN A 177 15.88 8.80 -22.02
C ASN A 177 17.02 8.01 -22.68
N ASN A 178 18.22 8.03 -22.10
CA ASN A 178 19.41 7.38 -22.66
C ASN A 178 19.28 5.86 -22.91
N THR A 179 18.33 5.18 -22.27
CA THR A 179 18.01 3.75 -22.47
C THR A 179 16.63 3.52 -23.09
N GLY A 180 15.92 4.58 -23.50
CA GLY A 180 14.54 4.47 -23.98
C GLY A 180 13.48 4.44 -22.88
N GLN A 181 13.84 4.77 -21.65
CA GLN A 181 12.99 4.69 -20.45
C GLN A 181 11.80 5.65 -20.43
N LEU A 182 11.65 6.53 -21.44
CA LEU A 182 10.46 7.36 -21.62
C LEU A 182 9.42 6.74 -22.56
N GLY A 183 9.77 5.73 -23.36
CA GLY A 183 8.80 4.97 -24.16
C GLY A 183 8.31 5.67 -25.43
N HIS A 184 9.04 6.66 -25.96
CA HIS A 184 8.64 7.47 -27.12
C HIS A 184 9.16 6.98 -28.49
N GLY A 185 9.85 5.84 -28.53
CA GLY A 185 10.52 5.32 -29.72
C GLY A 185 11.85 6.00 -30.03
N THR A 186 12.33 6.85 -29.14
CA THR A 186 13.61 7.57 -29.23
C THR A 186 14.44 7.36 -27.96
N THR A 187 15.69 7.81 -27.98
CA THR A 187 16.57 7.88 -26.80
C THR A 187 16.91 9.33 -26.42
N ASP A 188 16.11 10.28 -26.90
CA ASP A 188 16.29 11.72 -26.63
C ASP A 188 15.56 12.09 -25.33
N ASP A 189 16.23 12.87 -24.48
CA ASP A 189 15.66 13.38 -23.24
C ASP A 189 14.48 14.33 -23.50
N GLU A 190 13.52 14.36 -22.58
CA GLU A 190 12.33 15.20 -22.69
C GLU A 190 12.18 16.08 -21.46
N SER A 191 12.38 17.39 -21.61
CA SER A 191 12.24 18.35 -20.50
C SER A 191 10.81 18.75 -20.19
N LYS A 192 9.85 18.32 -21.01
CA LYS A 192 8.42 18.59 -20.83
C LYS A 192 7.65 17.27 -20.85
N PRO A 193 6.60 17.14 -20.03
CA PRO A 193 5.74 15.97 -20.05
C PRO A 193 5.19 15.68 -21.44
N ARG A 194 5.45 14.46 -21.94
CA ARG A 194 5.00 14.02 -23.24
C ARG A 194 4.14 12.77 -23.12
N LEU A 195 2.99 12.77 -23.78
CA LEU A 195 2.08 11.64 -23.80
C LEU A 195 2.69 10.45 -24.57
N ILE A 196 2.69 9.27 -23.96
CA ILE A 196 3.09 8.00 -24.60
C ILE A 196 1.94 7.50 -25.50
N ARG A 197 1.94 7.91 -26.77
CA ARG A 197 0.84 7.62 -27.71
C ARG A 197 0.67 6.13 -28.03
N SER A 198 1.72 5.33 -27.94
CA SER A 198 1.66 3.89 -28.19
C SER A 198 0.79 3.12 -27.19
N LEU A 199 0.48 3.71 -26.02
CA LEU A 199 -0.41 3.13 -25.01
C LEU A 199 -1.87 3.57 -25.18
N GLN A 200 -2.22 4.26 -26.27
CA GLN A 200 -3.59 4.74 -26.48
C GLN A 200 -4.58 3.56 -26.51
N GLY A 201 -5.64 3.67 -25.72
CA GLY A 201 -6.65 2.61 -25.56
C GLY A 201 -6.35 1.61 -24.44
N ILE A 202 -5.15 1.64 -23.87
CA ILE A 202 -4.78 0.84 -22.69
C ILE A 202 -4.89 1.74 -21.46
N ARG A 203 -5.68 1.32 -20.48
CA ARG A 203 -5.82 2.04 -19.21
C ARG A 203 -4.77 1.58 -18.22
N ILE A 204 -3.76 2.42 -17.98
CA ILE A 204 -2.73 2.16 -16.97
C ILE A 204 -3.25 2.54 -15.58
N ILE A 205 -2.96 1.69 -14.59
CA ILE A 205 -3.37 1.86 -13.19
C ILE A 205 -2.19 2.02 -12.23
N GLN A 206 -1.00 1.57 -12.62
CA GLN A 206 0.19 1.70 -11.79
C GLN A 206 1.45 1.84 -12.65
N ALA A 207 2.37 2.69 -12.20
CA ALA A 207 3.72 2.81 -12.75
C ALA A 207 4.78 2.50 -11.67
N SER A 208 5.85 1.85 -12.09
CA SER A 208 7.07 1.62 -11.31
C SER A 208 8.27 1.99 -12.17
N VAL A 209 9.24 2.65 -11.54
CA VAL A 209 10.39 3.24 -12.23
C VAL A 209 11.68 2.79 -11.54
N GLY A 210 12.65 2.34 -12.32
CA GLY A 210 13.98 1.92 -11.88
C GLY A 210 15.08 2.59 -12.71
N ASP A 211 16.34 2.20 -12.50
CA ASP A 211 17.48 2.83 -13.18
C ASP A 211 17.48 2.53 -14.68
N GLY A 212 17.05 3.52 -15.46
CA GLY A 212 16.86 3.40 -16.91
C GLY A 212 15.77 2.41 -17.32
N GLN A 213 14.81 2.08 -16.46
CA GLN A 213 13.73 1.13 -16.74
C GLN A 213 12.38 1.66 -16.24
N THR A 214 11.32 1.46 -17.02
CA THR A 214 9.93 1.71 -16.59
C THR A 214 9.07 0.47 -16.81
N MET A 215 8.22 0.16 -15.82
CA MET A 215 7.17 -0.85 -15.92
C MET A 215 5.81 -0.26 -15.56
N LEU A 216 4.79 -0.63 -16.33
CA LEU A 216 3.42 -0.15 -16.19
C LEU A 216 2.45 -1.32 -16.07
N VAL A 217 1.43 -1.17 -15.25
CA VAL A 217 0.36 -2.17 -15.07
C VAL A 217 -0.94 -1.60 -15.60
N SER A 218 -1.64 -2.35 -16.44
CA SER A 218 -2.97 -2.01 -16.95
C SER A 218 -4.09 -2.50 -16.05
N ASP A 219 -5.29 -1.94 -16.21
CA ASP A 219 -6.50 -2.38 -15.50
C ASP A 219 -6.96 -3.81 -15.84
N ALA A 220 -6.47 -4.35 -16.96
CA ALA A 220 -6.60 -5.73 -17.41
C ALA A 220 -5.56 -6.68 -16.79
N GLY A 221 -4.69 -6.18 -15.91
CA GLY A 221 -3.67 -6.96 -15.21
C GLY A 221 -2.45 -7.33 -16.06
N LYS A 222 -2.27 -6.68 -17.21
CA LYS A 222 -1.12 -6.86 -18.11
C LYS A 222 -0.02 -5.84 -17.80
N VAL A 223 1.23 -6.28 -17.96
CA VAL A 223 2.44 -5.51 -17.64
C VAL A 223 3.15 -5.09 -18.91
N TYR A 224 3.47 -3.80 -19.02
CA TYR A 224 4.24 -3.23 -20.13
C TYR A 224 5.59 -2.74 -19.60
N ALA A 225 6.68 -3.03 -20.32
CA ALA A 225 8.04 -2.63 -19.94
C ALA A 225 8.75 -1.91 -21.09
N PHE A 226 9.61 -0.96 -20.75
CA PHE A 226 10.49 -0.23 -21.67
C PHE A 226 11.68 0.38 -20.91
N GLY A 227 12.68 0.84 -21.66
CA GLY A 227 14.00 1.21 -21.15
C GLY A 227 15.03 0.10 -21.34
N LYS A 228 15.94 -0.02 -20.38
CA LYS A 228 16.93 -1.11 -20.30
C LYS A 228 16.21 -2.45 -20.24
N SER A 229 16.54 -3.34 -21.18
CA SER A 229 15.89 -4.65 -21.28
C SER A 229 16.16 -5.49 -20.03
N CYS A 230 15.08 -6.01 -19.43
CA CYS A 230 15.13 -6.89 -18.28
C CYS A 230 14.36 -8.19 -18.50
N PHE A 231 13.92 -8.53 -19.72
CA PHE A 231 13.10 -9.75 -19.95
C PHE A 231 13.63 -10.64 -21.08
N GLY A 232 14.95 -10.64 -21.31
CA GLY A 232 15.59 -11.52 -22.28
C GLY A 232 15.34 -11.15 -23.75
N ASP A 233 14.80 -9.96 -24.02
CA ASP A 233 14.67 -9.44 -25.38
C ASP A 233 16.07 -9.33 -26.04
N ALA A 234 16.15 -9.69 -27.32
CA ALA A 234 17.37 -9.53 -28.12
C ALA A 234 17.84 -8.07 -28.22
N GLU A 235 16.94 -7.12 -27.97
CA GLU A 235 17.22 -5.69 -27.94
C GLU A 235 17.79 -5.28 -26.57
N LYS A 236 18.92 -4.57 -26.59
CA LYS A 236 19.55 -3.99 -25.39
C LYS A 236 18.68 -2.92 -24.72
N PHE A 237 17.95 -2.16 -25.54
CA PHE A 237 17.09 -1.05 -25.13
C PHE A 237 15.74 -1.15 -25.84
N VAL A 238 14.67 -1.06 -25.07
CA VAL A 238 13.29 -1.09 -25.56
C VAL A 238 12.74 0.34 -25.49
N THR A 239 12.68 1.04 -26.61
CA THR A 239 12.33 2.48 -26.64
C THR A 239 10.82 2.75 -26.70
N THR A 240 10.00 1.72 -26.85
CA THR A 240 8.53 1.81 -26.84
C THR A 240 7.96 0.77 -25.88
N PRO A 241 6.89 1.06 -25.12
CA PRO A 241 6.25 0.09 -24.23
C PRO A 241 5.92 -1.23 -24.96
N LYS A 242 6.51 -2.32 -24.48
CA LYS A 242 6.22 -3.68 -24.96
C LYS A 242 5.51 -4.48 -23.87
N LEU A 243 4.56 -5.32 -24.28
CA LEU A 243 3.90 -6.25 -23.38
C LEU A 243 4.93 -7.29 -22.91
N VAL A 244 4.99 -7.55 -21.59
CA VAL A 244 5.82 -8.63 -21.05
C VAL A 244 5.09 -9.95 -21.27
N GLU A 245 5.43 -10.64 -22.37
CA GLU A 245 4.83 -11.92 -22.75
C GLU A 245 5.55 -13.12 -22.10
N GLY A 246 4.88 -14.26 -22.05
CA GLY A 246 5.42 -15.52 -21.52
C GLY A 246 5.30 -15.56 -20.00
N SER A 247 6.27 -14.97 -19.30
CA SER A 247 6.45 -15.08 -17.84
C SER A 247 5.20 -14.67 -17.02
N LEU A 248 4.47 -13.63 -17.44
CA LEU A 248 3.35 -13.07 -16.66
C LEU A 248 1.97 -13.34 -17.29
N ASN A 249 1.87 -14.20 -18.30
CA ASN A 249 0.64 -14.36 -19.08
C ASN A 249 -0.56 -14.83 -18.25
N ASP A 250 -0.32 -15.74 -17.30
CA ASP A 250 -1.32 -16.36 -16.44
C ASP A 250 -1.51 -15.64 -15.10
N ILE A 251 -0.82 -14.52 -14.89
CA ILE A 251 -0.85 -13.75 -13.64
C ILE A 251 -1.57 -12.43 -13.89
N PHE A 252 -2.67 -12.21 -13.18
CA PHE A 252 -3.33 -10.90 -13.18
C PHE A 252 -2.60 -9.96 -12.22
N VAL A 253 -1.75 -9.09 -12.76
CA VAL A 253 -0.89 -8.19 -11.99
C VAL A 253 -1.63 -6.95 -11.53
N VAL A 254 -1.37 -6.51 -10.31
CA VAL A 254 -1.99 -5.33 -9.69
C VAL A 254 -0.97 -4.33 -9.14
N GLN A 255 0.26 -4.75 -8.90
CA GLN A 255 1.36 -3.87 -8.53
C GLN A 255 2.69 -4.46 -9.00
N VAL A 256 3.57 -3.61 -9.52
CA VAL A 256 4.98 -3.92 -9.77
C VAL A 256 5.83 -2.96 -8.93
N THR A 257 6.95 -3.44 -8.39
CA THR A 257 7.99 -2.62 -7.77
C THR A 257 9.35 -3.02 -8.34
N ILE A 258 10.16 -2.02 -8.66
CA ILE A 258 11.53 -2.20 -9.16
C ILE A 258 12.46 -1.72 -8.05
N GLY A 259 13.22 -2.63 -7.47
CA GLY A 259 14.39 -2.33 -6.63
C GLY A 259 15.66 -2.33 -7.48
N HIS A 260 16.80 -1.96 -6.88
CA HIS A 260 18.09 -1.97 -7.60
C HIS A 260 18.53 -3.37 -8.01
N CYS A 261 18.25 -4.36 -7.16
CA CYS A 261 18.66 -5.75 -7.38
C CYS A 261 17.49 -6.71 -7.65
N LEU A 262 16.25 -6.22 -7.74
CA LEU A 262 15.06 -7.06 -7.74
C LEU A 262 13.90 -6.42 -8.51
N ILE A 263 13.07 -7.24 -9.14
CA ILE A 263 11.71 -6.82 -9.54
C ILE A 263 10.72 -7.73 -8.84
N ALA A 264 9.71 -7.15 -8.20
CA ALA A 264 8.65 -7.90 -7.55
C ALA A 264 7.28 -7.49 -8.10
N VAL A 265 6.41 -8.49 -8.22
CA VAL A 265 5.10 -8.39 -8.83
C VAL A 265 4.07 -8.97 -7.87
N LEU A 266 2.98 -8.25 -7.66
CA LEU A 266 1.85 -8.67 -6.85
C LEU A 266 0.68 -9.02 -7.75
N SER A 267 0.09 -10.21 -7.53
CA SER A 267 -1.14 -10.64 -8.20
C SER A 267 -2.40 -10.14 -7.50
N ARG A 268 -3.54 -10.13 -8.20
CA ARG A 268 -4.83 -9.74 -7.62
C ARG A 268 -5.29 -10.65 -6.46
N GLU A 269 -4.81 -11.89 -6.42
CA GLU A 269 -5.07 -12.88 -5.37
C GLU A 269 -4.17 -12.68 -4.14
N GLY A 270 -3.20 -11.76 -4.22
CA GLY A 270 -2.27 -11.48 -3.13
C GLY A 270 -1.01 -12.34 -3.12
N LYS A 271 -0.66 -12.97 -4.25
CA LYS A 271 0.60 -13.73 -4.40
C LYS A 271 1.71 -12.80 -4.89
N VAL A 272 2.91 -12.99 -4.34
CA VAL A 272 4.11 -12.22 -4.71
C VAL A 272 5.02 -13.08 -5.57
N TYR A 273 5.50 -12.51 -6.67
CA TYR A 273 6.48 -13.11 -7.57
C TYR A 273 7.71 -12.21 -7.66
N THR A 274 8.90 -12.79 -7.68
CA THR A 274 10.16 -12.06 -7.82
C THR A 274 10.90 -12.47 -9.09
N PHE A 275 11.66 -11.53 -9.64
CA PHE A 275 12.59 -11.70 -10.75
C PHE A 275 13.96 -11.15 -10.34
N PHE A 276 15.03 -11.67 -10.95
CA PHE A 276 16.43 -11.28 -10.68
C PHE A 276 16.87 -11.48 -9.23
N TRP A 277 16.08 -12.20 -8.43
CA TRP A 277 16.35 -12.53 -7.04
C TRP A 277 16.66 -14.03 -6.96
N GLY A 278 17.91 -14.37 -6.63
CA GLY A 278 18.47 -15.73 -6.78
C GLY A 278 17.67 -16.90 -6.21
N ASN A 279 18.05 -18.11 -6.63
CA ASN A 279 17.39 -19.39 -6.32
C ASN A 279 17.73 -19.92 -4.91
N GLU A 280 16.74 -20.43 -4.17
CA GLU A 280 16.88 -21.11 -2.87
C GLU A 280 17.89 -22.28 -2.87
N ASN A 281 18.04 -22.98 -4.00
CA ASN A 281 18.96 -24.12 -4.14
C ASN A 281 20.45 -23.73 -4.23
N LYS A 282 20.77 -22.45 -4.31
CA LYS A 282 22.14 -21.92 -4.27
C LYS A 282 22.23 -20.99 -3.06
N HIS A 283 22.73 -21.51 -1.93
CA HIS A 283 22.99 -20.77 -0.69
C HIS A 283 23.16 -19.25 -0.85
N GLY A 284 22.10 -18.50 -0.58
CA GLY A 284 22.12 -17.05 -0.42
C GLY A 284 21.67 -16.24 -1.64
N HIS A 285 21.11 -15.08 -1.30
CA HIS A 285 20.70 -13.93 -2.11
C HIS A 285 21.66 -13.44 -3.21
N ALA A 286 22.12 -14.29 -4.11
CA ALA A 286 22.87 -13.87 -5.28
C ALA A 286 21.88 -13.51 -6.40
N THR A 287 21.70 -12.22 -6.67
CA THR A 287 21.02 -11.72 -7.87
C THR A 287 21.57 -12.46 -9.09
N GLU A 288 20.74 -13.25 -9.78
CA GLU A 288 21.11 -13.84 -11.06
C GLU A 288 20.56 -12.93 -12.17
N PRO A 289 21.42 -12.18 -12.90
CA PRO A 289 20.96 -11.17 -13.87
C PRO A 289 20.17 -11.74 -15.06
N ASN A 290 20.10 -13.07 -15.18
CA ASN A 290 19.45 -13.78 -16.28
C ASN A 290 18.23 -14.63 -15.83
N ASP A 291 17.74 -14.45 -14.61
CA ASP A 291 16.53 -15.13 -14.15
C ASP A 291 15.27 -14.33 -14.51
N TYR A 292 14.77 -14.60 -15.72
CA TYR A 292 13.60 -13.93 -16.32
C TYR A 292 12.27 -14.62 -16.01
N GLU A 293 12.30 -15.74 -15.28
CA GLU A 293 11.11 -16.48 -14.87
C GLU A 293 10.56 -15.91 -13.56
N PRO A 294 9.24 -15.67 -13.44
CA PRO A 294 8.65 -15.23 -12.19
C PRO A 294 8.69 -16.39 -11.21
N ARG A 295 9.38 -16.21 -10.08
CA ARG A 295 9.36 -17.19 -9.00
C ARG A 295 8.39 -16.74 -7.93
N PRO A 296 7.42 -17.57 -7.53
CA PRO A 296 6.59 -17.24 -6.39
C PRO A 296 7.48 -17.12 -5.15
N LEU A 297 7.28 -16.07 -4.36
CA LEU A 297 7.98 -15.88 -3.10
C LEU A 297 7.32 -16.76 -2.04
N LEU A 298 7.85 -17.98 -1.89
CA LEU A 298 7.32 -19.03 -1.03
C LEU A 298 7.73 -18.83 0.45
N GLY A 299 7.32 -19.76 1.31
CA GLY A 299 7.55 -19.71 2.75
C GLY A 299 6.37 -19.07 3.49
N ALA A 300 6.63 -18.12 4.39
CA ALA A 300 5.59 -17.54 5.23
C ALA A 300 4.47 -16.81 4.46
N LEU A 301 4.72 -16.37 3.21
CA LEU A 301 3.76 -15.66 2.38
C LEU A 301 2.93 -16.57 1.45
N GLU A 302 3.23 -17.87 1.35
CA GLU A 302 2.64 -18.76 0.32
C GLU A 302 1.11 -18.75 0.30
N ASN A 303 0.49 -18.68 1.48
CA ASN A 303 -0.96 -18.72 1.65
C ASN A 303 -1.52 -17.46 2.33
N LEU A 304 -0.76 -16.36 2.30
CA LEU A 304 -1.18 -15.11 2.93
C LEU A 304 -1.55 -14.05 1.87
N PRO A 305 -2.67 -13.33 2.05
CA PRO A 305 -3.11 -12.37 1.06
C PRO A 305 -2.35 -11.04 1.20
N VAL A 306 -1.30 -10.88 0.39
CA VAL A 306 -0.49 -9.66 0.33
C VAL A 306 -1.26 -8.54 -0.39
N VAL A 307 -1.32 -7.36 0.21
CA VAL A 307 -2.06 -6.20 -0.35
C VAL A 307 -1.15 -5.17 -1.00
N GLN A 308 0.09 -5.05 -0.53
CA GLN A 308 1.08 -4.09 -1.02
C GLN A 308 2.49 -4.67 -0.91
N ILE A 309 3.33 -4.36 -1.88
CA ILE A 309 4.77 -4.63 -1.86
C ILE A 309 5.57 -3.32 -1.99
N ALA A 310 6.77 -3.26 -1.42
CA ALA A 310 7.71 -2.14 -1.60
C ALA A 310 9.14 -2.66 -1.61
N ALA A 311 9.89 -2.37 -2.68
CA ALA A 311 11.29 -2.77 -2.82
C ALA A 311 12.23 -1.60 -2.52
N GLY A 312 13.27 -1.87 -1.73
CA GLY A 312 14.42 -0.99 -1.57
C GLY A 312 15.58 -1.42 -2.45
N PHE A 313 16.81 -1.13 -2.03
CA PHE A 313 18.01 -1.46 -2.81
C PHE A 313 18.17 -2.98 -3.03
N CYS A 314 18.11 -3.74 -1.93
CA CYS A 314 18.32 -5.19 -1.92
C CYS A 314 17.44 -5.90 -0.87
N PHE A 315 16.24 -5.38 -0.61
CA PHE A 315 15.25 -5.95 0.31
C PHE A 315 13.82 -5.65 -0.19
N LEU A 316 12.87 -6.45 0.26
CA LEU A 316 11.45 -6.32 -0.07
C LEU A 316 10.63 -6.30 1.23
N LEU A 317 9.68 -5.37 1.30
CA LEU A 317 8.62 -5.35 2.30
C LEU A 317 7.31 -5.82 1.67
N ALA A 318 6.54 -6.62 2.42
CA ALA A 318 5.22 -7.08 2.04
C ALA A 318 4.22 -6.77 3.16
N LEU A 319 3.14 -6.08 2.83
CA LEU A 319 2.03 -5.81 3.74
C LEU A 319 0.94 -6.86 3.51
N VAL A 320 0.55 -7.54 4.58
CA VAL A 320 -0.33 -8.72 4.55
C VAL A 320 -1.61 -8.43 5.31
N CYS A 321 -2.76 -8.86 4.75
CA CYS A 321 -4.05 -8.74 5.41
C CYS A 321 -4.44 -10.05 6.11
N GLN A 322 -4.40 -10.09 7.43
CA GLN A 322 -4.77 -11.28 8.22
C GLN A 322 -6.10 -11.04 8.96
N PRO A 323 -6.77 -12.12 9.45
CA PRO A 323 -7.98 -11.97 10.26
C PRO A 323 -7.77 -11.10 11.50
N SER A 324 -6.60 -11.24 12.14
CA SER A 324 -6.21 -10.51 13.36
C SER A 324 -5.86 -9.04 13.12
N GLY A 325 -5.55 -8.64 11.88
CA GLY A 325 -4.85 -7.39 11.66
C GLY A 325 -4.09 -7.38 10.35
N MET A 326 -3.53 -6.22 10.04
CA MET A 326 -2.48 -6.12 9.04
C MET A 326 -1.12 -6.46 9.66
N SER A 327 -0.23 -7.06 8.90
CA SER A 327 1.14 -7.39 9.33
C SER A 327 2.16 -7.12 8.23
N VAL A 328 3.41 -6.91 8.60
CA VAL A 328 4.50 -6.61 7.66
C VAL A 328 5.54 -7.72 7.72
N TYR A 329 5.91 -8.20 6.55
CA TYR A 329 6.99 -9.15 6.34
C TYR A 329 8.13 -8.49 5.57
N SER A 330 9.35 -8.93 5.84
CA SER A 330 10.57 -8.48 5.19
C SER A 330 11.42 -9.66 4.73
N VAL A 331 12.14 -9.48 3.63
CA VAL A 331 13.05 -10.47 3.04
C VAL A 331 14.21 -9.76 2.33
N GLY A 332 15.38 -10.39 2.30
CA GLY A 332 16.56 -9.88 1.60
C GLY A 332 17.71 -9.50 2.52
N CYS A 333 18.40 -8.41 2.19
CA CYS A 333 19.62 -8.03 2.89
C CYS A 333 19.34 -7.33 4.23
N GLY A 334 19.93 -7.82 5.32
CA GLY A 334 19.83 -7.27 6.68
C GLY A 334 20.75 -6.10 7.00
N LEU A 335 21.70 -5.78 6.12
CA LEU A 335 22.69 -4.72 6.36
C LEU A 335 22.03 -3.40 6.75
N GLY A 336 22.51 -2.79 7.84
CA GLY A 336 21.96 -1.58 8.44
C GLY A 336 20.65 -1.77 9.19
N GLY A 337 20.21 -3.01 9.42
CA GLY A 337 18.98 -3.33 10.16
C GLY A 337 17.69 -3.09 9.38
N LYS A 338 17.75 -2.84 8.07
CA LYS A 338 16.60 -2.43 7.23
C LYS A 338 15.45 -3.44 7.15
N LEU A 339 15.66 -4.68 7.60
CA LEU A 339 14.62 -5.70 7.71
C LEU A 339 13.80 -5.58 9.01
N GLY A 340 14.29 -4.91 10.05
CA GLY A 340 13.48 -4.63 11.24
C GLY A 340 13.35 -5.78 12.23
N HIS A 341 14.24 -6.78 12.17
CA HIS A 341 14.23 -7.95 13.06
C HIS A 341 15.14 -7.81 14.29
N GLY A 342 15.70 -6.62 14.53
CA GLY A 342 16.64 -6.40 15.64
C GLY A 342 18.04 -6.95 15.40
N THR A 343 18.34 -7.44 14.18
CA THR A 343 19.65 -7.99 13.79
C THR A 343 20.07 -7.45 12.42
N TYR A 344 21.30 -7.75 12.01
CA TYR A 344 21.86 -7.44 10.70
C TYR A 344 21.76 -8.60 9.70
N ASP A 345 21.10 -9.69 10.11
CA ASP A 345 21.09 -10.94 9.36
C ASP A 345 20.27 -10.80 8.08
N ASN A 346 20.74 -11.43 7.01
CA ASN A 346 19.95 -11.55 5.80
C ASN A 346 18.85 -12.59 5.99
N GLU A 347 17.68 -12.33 5.40
CA GLU A 347 16.52 -13.21 5.48
C GLU A 347 16.22 -13.81 4.11
N ASN A 348 16.51 -15.11 3.94
CA ASN A 348 16.30 -15.84 2.69
C ASN A 348 14.83 -16.09 2.37
N GLN A 349 13.97 -16.08 3.39
CA GLN A 349 12.53 -16.23 3.26
C GLN A 349 11.83 -15.08 3.98
N PRO A 350 10.59 -14.74 3.57
CA PRO A 350 9.82 -13.70 4.25
C PRO A 350 9.66 -14.00 5.73
N ARG A 351 10.06 -13.05 6.57
CA ARG A 351 9.93 -13.12 8.02
C ARG A 351 9.01 -12.02 8.55
N LEU A 352 8.15 -12.39 9.50
CA LEU A 352 7.24 -11.45 10.16
C LEU A 352 8.05 -10.46 11.02
N ILE A 353 7.72 -9.17 10.91
CA ILE A 353 8.25 -8.14 11.82
C ILE A 353 7.38 -8.09 13.07
N GLU A 354 7.78 -8.81 14.11
CA GLU A 354 7.01 -8.96 15.35
C GLU A 354 6.96 -7.67 16.19
N HIS A 355 7.94 -6.77 16.01
CA HIS A 355 8.11 -5.58 16.85
C HIS A 355 6.90 -4.62 16.84
N PHE A 356 6.06 -4.66 15.80
CA PHE A 356 4.83 -3.86 15.75
C PHE A 356 3.83 -4.22 16.85
N GLN A 357 3.84 -5.46 17.33
CA GLN A 357 3.00 -5.89 18.46
C GLN A 357 3.46 -5.20 19.75
N THR A 358 4.77 -5.10 19.97
CA THR A 358 5.37 -4.38 21.10
C THR A 358 5.04 -2.89 21.06
N LEU A 359 4.99 -2.28 19.87
CA LEU A 359 4.62 -0.88 19.68
C LEU A 359 3.09 -0.62 19.74
N ASN A 360 2.29 -1.68 19.83
CA ASN A 360 0.83 -1.64 19.70
C ASN A 360 0.40 -0.81 18.47
N LEU A 361 0.98 -1.11 17.31
CA LEU A 361 0.76 -0.39 16.05
C LEU A 361 0.25 -1.34 14.98
N GLU A 362 -0.89 -1.04 14.36
CA GLU A 362 -1.44 -1.79 13.22
C GLU A 362 -0.98 -1.16 11.90
N PRO A 363 -0.09 -1.79 11.11
CA PRO A 363 0.41 -1.24 9.85
C PRO A 363 -0.70 -1.14 8.78
N ILE A 364 -0.74 -0.08 7.98
CA ILE A 364 -1.73 0.07 6.88
C ILE A 364 -1.10 0.43 5.54
N ALA A 365 0.15 0.89 5.54
CA ALA A 365 0.92 1.13 4.33
C ALA A 365 2.42 0.97 4.60
N ILE A 366 3.15 0.60 3.56
CA ILE A 366 4.61 0.43 3.58
C ILE A 366 5.26 1.32 2.51
N ALA A 367 6.47 1.78 2.79
CA ALA A 367 7.39 2.33 1.80
C ALA A 367 8.82 1.85 2.09
N ALA A 368 9.61 1.68 1.04
CA ALA A 368 10.99 1.24 1.14
C ALA A 368 11.88 2.26 0.40
N GLY A 369 12.83 2.82 1.13
CA GLY A 369 13.95 3.56 0.55
C GLY A 369 15.08 2.59 0.20
N ASP A 370 16.20 3.12 -0.31
CA ASP A 370 17.35 2.26 -0.63
C ASP A 370 17.92 1.58 0.63
N TRP A 371 17.96 2.33 1.74
CA TRP A 371 18.68 1.92 2.95
C TRP A 371 17.80 1.82 4.20
N HIS A 372 16.53 2.23 4.11
CA HIS A 372 15.62 2.30 5.24
C HIS A 372 14.19 1.91 4.85
N SER A 373 13.40 1.61 5.86
CA SER A 373 12.03 1.12 5.74
C SER A 373 11.08 2.05 6.50
N VAL A 374 9.87 2.20 5.98
CA VAL A 374 8.85 3.09 6.54
C VAL A 374 7.51 2.36 6.60
N VAL A 375 6.82 2.48 7.74
CA VAL A 375 5.46 1.98 7.94
C VAL A 375 4.56 3.09 8.44
N LEU A 376 3.35 3.16 7.88
CA LEU A 376 2.25 3.96 8.38
C LEU A 376 1.30 3.08 9.21
N GLY A 377 0.99 3.49 10.43
CA GLY A 377 0.01 2.85 11.29
C GLY A 377 -1.42 3.35 11.05
N LYS A 378 -2.42 2.53 11.42
CA LYS A 378 -3.87 2.87 11.32
C LYS A 378 -4.24 4.09 12.15
N ASP A 379 -3.51 4.32 13.24
CA ASP A 379 -3.64 5.49 14.13
C ASP A 379 -2.98 6.76 13.58
N GLY A 380 -2.29 6.67 12.44
CA GLY A 380 -1.56 7.77 11.82
C GLY A 380 -0.12 7.93 12.30
N ARG A 381 0.37 7.07 13.22
CA ARG A 381 1.79 7.06 13.60
C ARG A 381 2.65 6.53 12.46
N VAL A 382 3.87 7.03 12.35
CA VAL A 382 4.86 6.58 11.36
C VAL A 382 6.05 5.96 12.07
N CYS A 383 6.44 4.77 11.62
CA CYS A 383 7.65 4.08 12.07
C CYS A 383 8.70 4.05 10.97
N THR A 384 9.95 4.25 11.35
CA THR A 384 11.12 4.14 10.46
C THR A 384 12.20 3.31 11.13
N TRP A 385 12.93 2.56 10.30
CA TRP A 385 14.08 1.75 10.74
C TRP A 385 15.02 1.46 9.57
N GLY A 386 16.21 0.95 9.86
CA GLY A 386 17.29 0.74 8.92
C GLY A 386 18.45 1.70 9.15
N TRP A 387 19.12 2.05 8.05
CA TRP A 387 20.31 2.89 8.11
C TRP A 387 19.94 4.33 8.53
N ALA A 388 20.62 4.87 9.56
CA ALA A 388 20.25 6.16 10.17
C ALA A 388 20.97 7.40 9.57
N SER A 389 21.96 7.18 8.71
CA SER A 389 22.77 8.23 8.10
C SER A 389 21.93 9.24 7.31
N HIS A 390 22.40 10.49 7.31
CA HIS A 390 21.76 11.64 6.66
C HIS A 390 20.38 12.00 7.22
N GLY A 391 19.97 11.43 8.38
CA GLY A 391 18.72 11.80 9.04
C GLY A 391 17.45 11.18 8.44
N CYS A 392 17.55 10.22 7.51
CA CYS A 392 16.40 9.63 6.80
C CYS A 392 15.43 8.83 7.71
N LEU A 393 15.75 8.65 9.00
CA LEU A 393 14.82 8.04 9.94
C LEU A 393 13.98 9.05 10.71
N GLY A 394 14.42 10.31 10.83
CA GLY A 394 13.64 11.35 11.51
C GLY A 394 13.65 11.29 13.04
N HIS A 395 14.54 10.51 13.66
CA HIS A 395 14.63 10.32 15.12
C HIS A 395 15.51 11.34 15.85
N GLY A 396 16.01 12.37 15.17
CA GLY A 396 16.93 13.36 15.73
C GLY A 396 18.39 12.91 15.73
N ASN A 397 19.23 13.68 16.41
CA ASN A 397 20.69 13.64 16.29
C ASN A 397 21.36 12.66 17.30
N GLU A 398 20.71 11.54 17.61
CA GLU A 398 21.30 10.47 18.43
C GLU A 398 22.29 9.67 17.57
N VAL A 399 23.53 10.17 17.46
CA VAL A 399 24.76 9.50 16.99
C VAL A 399 24.53 8.35 16.02
N ASP A 400 24.33 8.63 14.71
CA ASP A 400 24.44 7.70 13.55
C ASP A 400 24.10 6.20 13.79
N SER A 401 23.17 5.90 14.70
CA SER A 401 22.96 4.52 15.14
C SER A 401 21.84 3.94 14.29
N GLU A 402 22.20 2.96 13.48
CA GLU A 402 21.26 2.14 12.72
C GLU A 402 20.13 1.67 13.64
N GLN A 403 18.90 1.79 13.15
CA GLN A 403 17.73 1.42 13.92
C GLN A 403 17.29 0.03 13.47
N LEU A 404 17.58 -0.98 14.28
CA LEU A 404 17.38 -2.38 13.88
C LEU A 404 15.93 -2.88 14.02
N ASN A 405 15.11 -2.15 14.77
CA ASN A 405 13.70 -2.43 14.99
C ASN A 405 12.88 -1.20 14.58
N PRO A 406 11.65 -1.36 14.05
CA PRO A 406 10.73 -0.24 13.85
C PRO A 406 10.69 0.70 15.06
N LYS A 407 10.92 2.00 14.86
CA LYS A 407 10.81 3.03 15.91
C LYS A 407 9.84 4.11 15.45
N VAL A 408 8.93 4.51 16.34
CA VAL A 408 7.96 5.58 16.10
C VAL A 408 8.69 6.91 16.01
N ILE A 409 8.33 7.75 15.04
CA ILE A 409 8.87 9.11 14.95
C ILE A 409 8.11 10.02 15.93
N GLU A 410 8.66 10.21 17.12
CA GLU A 410 8.03 10.99 18.20
C GLU A 410 7.80 12.46 17.83
N ALA A 411 8.62 13.02 16.95
CA ALA A 411 8.48 14.38 16.43
C ALA A 411 7.18 14.59 15.61
N LEU A 412 6.50 13.52 15.20
CA LEU A 412 5.23 13.54 14.47
C LEU A 412 4.05 13.07 15.34
N SER A 413 4.19 13.02 16.67
CA SER A 413 3.14 12.56 17.59
C SER A 413 1.81 13.32 17.46
N ASP A 414 1.86 14.63 17.16
CA ASP A 414 0.66 15.47 16.92
C ASP A 414 0.17 15.44 15.46
N VAL A 415 0.82 14.67 14.58
CA VAL A 415 0.53 14.62 13.14
C VAL A 415 -0.13 13.29 12.78
N LYS A 416 -1.38 13.35 12.35
CA LYS A 416 -2.07 12.18 11.80
C LYS A 416 -1.68 11.96 10.34
N ALA A 417 -0.74 11.06 10.10
CA ALA A 417 -0.27 10.74 8.75
C ALA A 417 -1.28 9.90 7.95
N VAL A 418 -1.31 10.10 6.63
CA VAL A 418 -2.16 9.36 5.67
C VAL A 418 -1.38 8.81 4.47
N HIS A 419 -0.17 9.29 4.22
CA HIS A 419 0.72 8.77 3.17
C HIS A 419 2.18 8.88 3.60
N VAL A 420 2.98 7.90 3.20
CA VAL A 420 4.43 7.85 3.43
C VAL A 420 5.15 7.54 2.12
N ALA A 421 6.34 8.12 1.94
CA ALA A 421 7.22 7.81 0.82
C ALA A 421 8.68 7.82 1.27
N ALA A 422 9.50 7.01 0.64
CA ALA A 422 10.92 6.89 0.93
C ALA A 422 11.71 6.97 -0.39
N GLY A 423 12.79 7.73 -0.37
CA GLY A 423 13.82 7.81 -1.40
C GLY A 423 15.11 7.13 -0.93
N VAL A 424 16.25 7.49 -1.51
CA VAL A 424 17.56 6.92 -1.10
C VAL A 424 17.91 7.26 0.34
N TYR A 425 17.95 8.56 0.64
CA TYR A 425 18.24 9.11 1.96
C TYR A 425 17.17 10.12 2.38
N THR A 426 15.98 10.05 1.81
CA THR A 426 14.90 11.01 2.07
C THR A 426 13.63 10.26 2.45
N THR A 427 12.81 10.90 3.27
CA THR A 427 11.53 10.36 3.72
C THR A 427 10.52 11.48 3.78
N PHE A 428 9.31 11.16 3.35
CA PHE A 428 8.20 12.09 3.33
C PHE A 428 7.00 11.50 4.05
N VAL A 429 6.31 12.36 4.80
CA VAL A 429 5.08 12.04 5.50
C VAL A 429 4.04 13.09 5.12
N VAL A 430 2.85 12.67 4.69
CA VAL A 430 1.73 13.56 4.39
C VAL A 430 0.66 13.36 5.45
N SER A 431 0.21 14.46 6.05
CA SER A 431 -0.86 14.47 7.05
C SER A 431 -2.27 14.43 6.44
N GLU A 432 -3.28 14.13 7.24
CA GLU A 432 -4.69 14.16 6.84
C GLU A 432 -5.15 15.54 6.34
N ASN A 433 -4.49 16.62 6.78
CA ASN A 433 -4.74 17.99 6.34
C ASN A 433 -4.07 18.32 5.00
N GLY A 434 -3.22 17.44 4.49
CA GLY A 434 -2.43 17.64 3.26
C GLY A 434 -1.12 18.38 3.45
N ASP A 435 -0.72 18.66 4.70
CA ASP A 435 0.62 19.15 5.01
C ASP A 435 1.65 18.03 4.77
N ALA A 436 2.73 18.36 4.06
CA ALA A 436 3.85 17.47 3.78
C ALA A 436 5.02 17.77 4.70
N TYR A 437 5.59 16.73 5.30
CA TYR A 437 6.78 16.76 6.12
C TYR A 437 7.90 16.00 5.41
N SER A 438 9.12 16.51 5.49
CA SER A 438 10.30 15.93 4.86
C SER A 438 11.47 15.86 5.83
N PHE A 439 12.29 14.83 5.70
CA PHE A 439 13.54 14.67 6.45
C PHE A 439 14.51 13.77 5.69
N GLY A 440 15.79 13.80 6.05
CA GLY A 440 16.86 13.13 5.33
C GLY A 440 17.88 14.06 4.67
N SER A 441 18.53 13.58 3.61
CA SER A 441 19.53 14.33 2.83
C SER A 441 18.89 15.36 1.90
N ASP A 442 19.36 16.60 1.93
CA ASP A 442 18.96 17.66 1.00
C ASP A 442 20.08 18.04 -0.01
N GLU A 443 21.08 17.19 -0.22
CA GLU A 443 22.15 17.46 -1.19
C GLU A 443 21.60 17.80 -2.60
N SER A 444 20.49 17.15 -2.96
CA SER A 444 19.76 17.29 -4.21
C SER A 444 18.70 18.40 -4.23
N SER A 445 18.49 19.12 -3.11
CA SER A 445 17.34 20.02 -2.91
C SER A 445 16.00 19.33 -3.13
N SER A 446 15.93 18.04 -2.76
CA SER A 446 14.79 17.16 -3.02
C SER A 446 13.81 17.11 -1.86
N LEU A 447 14.06 17.80 -0.74
CA LEU A 447 13.15 17.87 0.41
C LEU A 447 12.10 18.98 0.28
N GLY A 448 12.32 19.96 -0.60
CA GLY A 448 11.36 21.04 -0.85
C GLY A 448 11.56 22.26 0.06
N ASP A 449 12.67 22.28 0.82
CA ASP A 449 13.05 23.38 1.70
C ASP A 449 13.90 24.43 0.95
N GLU A 450 13.75 25.70 1.30
CA GLU A 450 14.44 26.84 0.66
C GLU A 450 15.77 27.18 1.38
N GLN A 451 16.16 26.43 2.42
CA GLN A 451 17.36 26.70 3.21
C GLN A 451 18.64 26.20 2.52
N GLU A 452 19.37 27.10 1.86
CA GLU A 452 20.59 26.77 1.10
C GLU A 452 21.76 26.16 1.92
N ASN A 453 21.70 26.23 3.27
CA ASN A 453 22.79 25.80 4.15
C ASN A 453 22.51 24.52 4.96
N VAL A 454 21.31 23.94 4.89
CA VAL A 454 20.97 22.71 5.61
C VAL A 454 21.10 21.52 4.66
N ARG A 455 22.11 20.67 4.88
CA ARG A 455 22.36 19.50 4.03
C ARG A 455 21.62 18.24 4.48
N GLN A 456 21.22 18.20 5.75
CA GLN A 456 20.64 17.01 6.39
C GLN A 456 19.62 17.45 7.43
N MET A 457 18.44 16.83 7.35
CA MET A 457 17.32 17.08 8.24
C MET A 457 17.09 15.84 9.09
N TRP A 458 17.44 15.93 10.37
CA TRP A 458 17.42 14.80 11.31
C TRP A 458 16.06 14.56 11.95
N THR A 459 15.18 15.55 11.85
CA THR A 459 13.80 15.50 12.33
C THR A 459 12.87 15.95 11.21
N PRO A 460 11.63 15.43 11.15
CA PRO A 460 10.64 15.88 10.18
C PRO A 460 10.36 17.37 10.27
N GLU A 461 10.43 18.06 9.14
CA GLU A 461 10.07 19.47 9.04
C GLU A 461 8.96 19.67 8.02
N LEU A 462 8.10 20.66 8.27
CA LEU A 462 7.01 21.03 7.38
C LEU A 462 7.55 21.69 6.10
N VAL A 463 7.19 21.15 4.94
CA VAL A 463 7.50 21.75 3.63
C VAL A 463 6.60 22.96 3.38
N THR A 464 6.98 24.11 3.92
CA THR A 464 6.16 25.34 3.88
C THR A 464 5.90 25.83 2.46
N SER A 465 6.82 25.59 1.53
CA SER A 465 6.72 25.97 0.12
C SER A 465 5.52 25.30 -0.58
N ILE A 466 5.23 24.03 -0.27
CA ILE A 466 4.03 23.33 -0.77
C ILE A 466 2.78 23.87 -0.07
N LYS A 467 2.84 24.12 1.24
CA LYS A 467 1.71 24.65 2.01
C LYS A 467 1.25 26.02 1.50
N GLN A 468 2.19 26.88 1.09
CA GLN A 468 1.90 28.17 0.47
C GLN A 468 1.12 28.06 -0.85
N ALA A 469 1.22 26.93 -1.56
CA ALA A 469 0.42 26.70 -2.77
C ALA A 469 -1.08 26.52 -2.47
N ASN A 470 -1.48 26.40 -1.19
CA ASN A 470 -2.85 26.20 -0.72
C ASN A 470 -3.54 24.99 -1.40
N GLU A 471 -2.76 23.93 -1.59
CA GLU A 471 -3.21 22.67 -2.19
C GLU A 471 -3.04 21.54 -1.20
N LYS A 472 -4.03 20.63 -1.15
CA LYS A 472 -3.96 19.45 -0.29
C LYS A 472 -3.09 18.38 -0.98
N VAL A 473 -1.89 18.11 -0.47
CA VAL A 473 -1.07 16.99 -0.96
C VAL A 473 -1.74 15.69 -0.58
N ILE A 474 -1.80 14.75 -1.52
CA ILE A 474 -2.35 13.40 -1.30
C ILE A 474 -1.32 12.30 -1.45
N ARG A 475 -0.30 12.49 -2.29
CA ARG A 475 0.80 11.52 -2.49
C ARG A 475 2.10 12.23 -2.81
N ILE A 476 3.18 11.63 -2.36
CA ILE A 476 4.56 12.00 -2.71
C ILE A 476 5.26 10.76 -3.26
N SER A 477 6.09 10.95 -4.28
CA SER A 477 7.03 9.96 -4.78
C SER A 477 8.41 10.59 -4.80
N ALA A 478 9.34 9.98 -4.07
CA ALA A 478 10.75 10.34 -4.05
C ALA A 478 11.53 9.33 -4.90
N SER A 479 12.56 9.80 -5.60
CA SER A 479 13.43 8.96 -6.40
C SER A 479 14.36 8.10 -5.54
N ASN A 480 14.52 6.83 -5.93
CA ASN A 480 15.50 5.90 -5.39
C ASN A 480 16.81 5.90 -6.23
N CYS A 481 17.49 7.04 -6.31
CA CYS A 481 18.79 7.16 -7.00
C CYS A 481 19.81 8.06 -6.29
N SER A 482 21.06 8.01 -6.74
CA SER A 482 22.12 8.89 -6.27
C SER A 482 21.71 10.37 -6.30
N ALA A 483 22.31 11.18 -5.41
CA ALA A 483 21.99 12.59 -5.25
C ALA A 483 22.05 13.41 -6.55
N SER A 484 22.86 12.98 -7.52
CA SER A 484 23.00 13.64 -8.82
C SER A 484 21.75 13.61 -9.71
N ASN A 485 20.82 12.68 -9.46
CA ASN A 485 19.61 12.53 -10.29
C ASN A 485 18.33 12.57 -9.46
N ALA A 486 18.42 12.84 -8.16
CA ALA A 486 17.30 12.68 -7.25
C ALA A 486 16.32 13.85 -7.33
N HIS A 487 15.04 13.52 -7.34
CA HIS A 487 13.94 14.47 -7.36
C HIS A 487 12.68 13.89 -6.70
N THR A 488 11.73 14.77 -6.44
CA THR A 488 10.48 14.44 -5.76
C THR A 488 9.30 14.99 -6.57
N LEU A 489 8.26 14.19 -6.68
CA LEU A 489 6.97 14.58 -7.24
C LEU A 489 5.90 14.55 -6.14
N ALA A 490 5.13 15.62 -6.02
CA ALA A 490 3.98 15.73 -5.13
C ALA A 490 2.69 15.86 -5.95
N LEU A 491 1.72 14.99 -5.67
CA LEU A 491 0.39 15.01 -6.27
C LEU A 491 -0.62 15.57 -5.28
N THR A 492 -1.46 16.51 -5.74
CA THR A 492 -2.49 17.15 -4.92
C THR A 492 -3.89 16.58 -5.17
N GLN A 493 -4.81 16.83 -4.24
CA GLN A 493 -6.22 16.42 -4.35
C GLN A 493 -6.91 17.04 -5.58
N SER A 494 -6.49 18.23 -6.01
CA SER A 494 -7.01 18.90 -7.21
C SER A 494 -6.47 18.32 -8.53
N GLY A 495 -5.60 17.30 -8.47
CA GLY A 495 -4.99 16.71 -9.65
C GLY A 495 -3.87 17.57 -10.23
N LYS A 496 -3.11 18.29 -9.39
CA LYS A 496 -1.90 19.00 -9.82
C LYS A 496 -0.66 18.24 -9.38
N VAL A 497 0.39 18.28 -10.19
CA VAL A 497 1.70 17.71 -9.87
C VAL A 497 2.69 18.84 -9.65
N TYR A 498 3.44 18.76 -8.57
CA TYR A 498 4.56 19.63 -8.27
C TYR A 498 5.86 18.83 -8.28
N ALA A 499 6.92 19.39 -8.82
CA ALA A 499 8.24 18.76 -8.89
C ALA A 499 9.30 19.66 -8.25
N PHE A 500 10.26 19.06 -7.55
CA PHE A 500 11.43 19.70 -6.93
C PHE A 500 12.58 18.70 -6.80
N GLY A 501 13.80 19.21 -6.61
CA GLY A 501 15.05 18.44 -6.64
C GLY A 501 15.90 18.75 -7.87
N VAL A 502 16.71 17.78 -8.31
CA VAL A 502 17.55 17.92 -9.50
C VAL A 502 16.72 17.92 -10.78
N GLY A 503 17.09 18.74 -11.76
CA GLY A 503 16.37 18.86 -13.03
C GLY A 503 17.26 18.94 -14.27
N GLU A 504 18.56 18.65 -14.18
CA GLU A 504 19.51 18.73 -15.31
C GLU A 504 19.07 17.89 -16.53
N ASN A 505 18.40 16.76 -16.31
CA ASN A 505 17.93 15.86 -17.37
C ASN A 505 16.47 16.14 -17.76
N GLY A 506 15.85 17.22 -17.25
CA GLY A 506 14.45 17.54 -17.50
C GLY A 506 13.44 16.73 -16.66
N GLN A 507 13.90 15.98 -15.66
CA GLN A 507 13.06 15.09 -14.84
C GLN A 507 12.01 15.79 -13.97
N LEU A 508 12.11 17.11 -13.83
CA LEU A 508 11.11 17.94 -13.17
C LEU A 508 9.94 18.31 -14.08
N GLY A 509 10.08 18.18 -15.41
CA GLY A 509 9.03 18.52 -16.37
C GLY A 509 8.75 20.03 -16.46
N VAL A 510 9.67 20.85 -15.94
CA VAL A 510 9.63 22.31 -15.91
C VAL A 510 10.96 22.86 -16.43
N GLN A 511 10.94 24.03 -17.03
CA GLN A 511 12.13 24.64 -17.61
C GLN A 511 12.94 25.34 -16.51
N LEU A 512 14.18 24.89 -16.29
CA LEU A 512 15.13 25.56 -15.40
C LEU A 512 15.78 26.77 -16.10
N ALA A 513 16.27 27.72 -15.30
CA ALA A 513 17.12 28.79 -15.80
C ALA A 513 18.49 28.23 -16.23
N ALA A 514 19.21 28.93 -17.12
CA ALA A 514 20.44 28.42 -17.74
C ALA A 514 21.58 28.11 -16.76
N ASP A 515 21.53 28.68 -15.56
CA ASP A 515 22.48 28.51 -14.46
C ASP A 515 21.98 27.60 -13.33
N GLN A 516 20.75 27.07 -13.43
CA GLN A 516 20.13 26.23 -12.41
C GLN A 516 20.17 24.76 -12.81
N THR A 517 20.73 23.93 -11.92
CA THR A 517 20.80 22.47 -12.07
C THR A 517 19.76 21.75 -11.21
N LYS A 518 19.29 22.41 -10.16
CA LYS A 518 18.30 21.92 -9.20
C LYS A 518 17.34 23.03 -8.79
N ARG A 519 16.19 22.63 -8.26
CA ARG A 519 15.13 23.52 -7.81
C ARG A 519 14.55 23.03 -6.50
N ALA A 520 14.81 23.75 -5.42
CA ALA A 520 14.29 23.42 -4.10
C ALA A 520 12.80 23.74 -3.97
N LYS A 521 12.37 24.86 -4.57
CA LYS A 521 10.96 25.28 -4.53
C LYS A 521 10.09 24.40 -5.45
N PRO A 522 9.06 23.73 -4.94
CA PRO A 522 8.12 22.96 -5.74
C PRO A 522 7.49 23.79 -6.86
N GLU A 523 7.59 23.31 -8.09
CA GLU A 523 7.01 23.96 -9.26
C GLU A 523 5.95 23.08 -9.91
N ARG A 524 4.85 23.70 -10.36
CA ARG A 524 3.74 23.00 -10.99
C ARG A 524 4.14 22.48 -12.37
N VAL A 525 4.05 21.18 -12.55
CA VAL A 525 4.20 20.50 -13.84
C VAL A 525 2.90 20.62 -14.62
N ILE A 526 2.96 21.07 -15.88
CA ILE A 526 1.78 21.29 -16.72
C ILE A 526 1.40 19.97 -17.40
N ILE A 527 0.43 19.25 -16.83
CA ILE A 527 -0.13 18.00 -17.35
C ILE A 527 -1.65 18.04 -17.20
N ASP A 528 -2.38 17.53 -18.21
CA ASP A 528 -3.82 17.31 -18.09
C ASP A 528 -4.10 15.99 -17.34
N LEU A 529 -4.54 16.11 -16.09
CA LEU A 529 -4.82 14.97 -15.21
C LEU A 529 -6.31 14.61 -15.08
N ALA A 530 -7.19 15.39 -15.72
CA ALA A 530 -8.66 15.25 -15.65
C ALA A 530 -9.27 14.27 -16.68
#